data_AF-A0A2S2QZP2-F1
#
_entry.id   AF-A0A2S2QZP2-F1
#
_cell.length_a   1.000
_cell.length_b   1.000
_cell.length_c   1.000
_cell.angle_alpha   90.00
_cell.angle_beta   90.00
_cell.angle_gamma   90.00
#
_symmetry.space_group_name_H-M   'P 1'
#
loop_
_entity.id
_entity.type
_entity.pdbx_description
1 polymer ?
#
loop_
_entity_poly.entity_id
_entity_poly.type
_entity_poly.pdbx_seq_one_letter_code
_entity_poly.pdbx_strand_id
1 'polypeptide(L)'
;MVRMNRIGQIQTSLVPSKMLQRGSCTMATSKDNITVLRWIDKREVHMISSYAGAEPFDEILRYDKKEKTKIPITRPFCIQEYNKCCGGVDSWIVLNLTILTALKTKNGTFEYFFRF
;
A
#
# COMPACT_ATOMS: atom_id res chain seq x y z
N MET A 1 1.81 -4.22 1.36
CA MET A 1 2.89 -3.45 2.03
C MET A 1 3.63 -4.37 2.99
N VAL A 2 4.97 -4.34 2.98
CA VAL A 2 5.80 -5.18 3.85
C VAL A 2 6.56 -4.32 4.86
N ARG A 3 6.63 -4.77 6.12
CA ARG A 3 7.43 -4.10 7.16
C ARG A 3 8.90 -4.43 6.98
N MET A 4 9.77 -3.46 7.20
CA MET A 4 11.23 -3.60 7.04
C MET A 4 11.82 -4.79 7.78
N ASN A 5 11.33 -5.09 8.98
CA ASN A 5 11.79 -6.23 9.80
C ASN A 5 11.52 -7.61 9.16
N ARG A 6 10.85 -7.67 8.00
CA ARG A 6 10.54 -8.90 7.25
C ARG A 6 11.30 -9.02 5.92
N ILE A 7 12.14 -8.04 5.56
CA ILE A 7 12.75 -7.94 4.22
C ILE A 7 14.22 -8.40 4.21
N GLY A 8 14.71 -8.96 5.33
CA GLY A 8 15.97 -9.72 5.42
C GLY A 8 17.17 -9.04 4.75
N GLN A 9 17.97 -9.82 4.03
CA GLN A 9 19.21 -9.37 3.36
C GLN A 9 18.96 -8.51 2.10
N ILE A 10 17.76 -8.54 1.53
CA ILE A 10 17.41 -7.79 0.30
C ILE A 10 17.41 -6.28 0.56
N GLN A 11 17.31 -5.85 1.82
CA GLN A 11 17.43 -4.44 2.20
C GLN A 11 18.78 -3.82 1.84
N THR A 12 19.85 -4.62 1.76
CA THR A 12 21.23 -4.17 1.51
C THR A 12 21.47 -3.88 0.02
N SER A 13 20.75 -4.57 -0.88
CA SER A 13 20.85 -4.33 -2.32
C SER A 13 19.98 -3.14 -2.79
N LEU A 14 19.10 -2.65 -1.93
CA LEU A 14 18.25 -1.49 -2.21
C LEU A 14 18.96 -0.19 -1.82
N VAL A 15 18.95 0.80 -2.73
CA VAL A 15 19.52 2.13 -2.47
C VAL A 15 18.92 2.72 -1.19
N PRO A 16 19.75 3.25 -0.27
CA PRO A 16 19.29 3.85 0.98
C PRO A 16 18.27 4.96 0.72
N SER A 17 17.21 5.00 1.53
CA SER A 17 16.14 6.02 1.40
C SER A 17 16.64 7.46 1.57
N LYS A 18 17.76 7.68 2.28
CA LYS A 18 18.40 9.00 2.42
C LYS A 18 18.91 9.60 1.10
N MET A 19 19.16 8.78 0.08
CA MET A 19 19.65 9.22 -1.23
C MET A 19 18.53 9.39 -2.26
N LEU A 20 17.31 8.97 -1.92
CA LEU A 20 16.18 8.98 -2.84
C LEU A 20 15.34 10.24 -2.62
N GLN A 21 15.01 10.90 -3.73
CA GLN A 21 14.08 12.03 -3.70
C GLN A 21 12.64 11.54 -3.64
N ARG A 22 11.74 12.44 -3.24
CA ARG A 22 10.31 12.14 -3.21
C ARG A 22 9.81 11.82 -4.62
N GLY A 23 9.08 10.71 -4.77
CA GLY A 23 8.63 10.16 -6.04
C GLY A 23 9.60 9.15 -6.66
N SER A 24 10.84 9.08 -6.19
CA SER A 24 11.79 8.08 -6.65
C SER A 24 11.46 6.69 -6.10
N CYS A 25 11.75 5.66 -6.89
CA CYS A 25 11.65 4.27 -6.47
C CYS A 25 12.93 3.51 -6.80
N THR A 26 13.20 2.47 -6.02
CA THR A 26 14.25 1.49 -6.32
C THR A 26 13.69 0.09 -6.17
N MET A 27 14.23 -0.82 -6.97
CA MET A 27 13.71 -2.17 -7.08
C MET A 27 14.87 -3.15 -7.10
N ALA A 28 14.68 -4.27 -6.42
CA ALA A 28 15.60 -5.40 -6.44
C ALA A 28 14.78 -6.68 -6.65
N THR A 29 15.19 -7.49 -7.62
CA THR A 29 14.54 -8.77 -7.92
C THR A 29 15.42 -9.90 -7.40
N SER A 30 14.82 -10.79 -6.60
CA SER A 30 15.47 -12.02 -6.13
C SER A 30 15.49 -13.07 -7.25
N LYS A 31 16.33 -14.10 -7.09
CA LYS A 31 16.40 -15.24 -8.01
C LYS A 31 15.06 -16.00 -8.12
N ASP A 32 14.24 -15.95 -7.08
CA ASP A 32 12.92 -16.59 -7.04
C ASP A 32 11.81 -15.76 -7.72
N ASN A 33 12.17 -14.81 -8.60
CA ASN A 33 11.26 -13.89 -9.28
C ASN A 33 10.43 -12.99 -8.34
N ILE A 34 10.83 -12.91 -7.07
CA ILE A 34 10.21 -12.00 -6.10
C ILE A 34 10.87 -10.64 -6.23
N THR A 35 10.06 -9.64 -6.55
CA THR A 35 10.50 -8.26 -6.73
C THR A 35 10.17 -7.46 -5.48
N VAL A 36 11.18 -6.83 -4.90
CA VAL A 36 11.04 -5.90 -3.78
C VAL A 36 11.23 -4.48 -4.30
N LEU A 37 10.24 -3.64 -4.05
CA LEU A 37 10.23 -2.24 -4.45
C LEU A 37 10.21 -1.34 -3.20
N ARG A 38 11.05 -0.31 -3.21
CA ARG A 38 11.09 0.78 -2.25
C ARG A 38 10.65 2.06 -2.96
N TRP A 39 9.63 2.73 -2.45
CA TRP A 39 9.16 4.01 -2.99
C TRP A 39 9.12 5.08 -1.89
N ILE A 40 9.54 6.29 -2.23
CA ILE A 40 9.56 7.42 -1.30
C ILE A 40 8.42 8.38 -1.61
N ASP A 41 7.44 8.48 -0.71
CA ASP A 41 6.49 9.61 -0.69
C ASP A 41 6.80 10.51 0.51
N LYS A 42 5.91 10.58 1.51
CA LYS A 42 6.19 11.27 2.80
C LYS A 42 7.03 10.41 3.73
N ARG A 43 6.90 9.10 3.59
CA ARG A 43 7.65 8.05 4.27
C ARG A 43 8.01 7.00 3.23
N GLU A 44 9.04 6.22 3.51
CA GLU A 44 9.39 5.08 2.68
C GLU A 44 8.30 4.00 2.76
N VAL A 45 7.97 3.43 1.60
CA VAL A 45 7.03 2.33 1.46
C VAL A 45 7.76 1.17 0.80
N HIS A 46 7.64 -0.02 1.41
CA HIS A 46 8.18 -1.25 0.85
C HIS A 46 7.05 -2.13 0.35
N MET A 47 7.20 -2.55 -0.90
CA MET A 47 6.30 -3.43 -1.61
C MET A 47 7.07 -4.68 -2.03
N ILE A 48 6.40 -5.82 -1.95
CA ILE A 48 6.93 -7.08 -2.46
C ILE A 48 5.85 -7.64 -3.36
N SER A 49 6.24 -8.03 -4.57
CA SER A 49 5.35 -8.66 -5.54
C SER A 49 6.13 -9.67 -6.37
N SER A 50 5.47 -10.78 -6.72
CA SER A 50 6.00 -11.77 -7.66
C SER A 50 5.67 -11.46 -9.12
N TYR A 51 4.78 -10.51 -9.39
CA TYR A 51 4.32 -10.20 -10.76
C TYR A 51 4.34 -8.70 -11.10
N ALA A 52 4.27 -7.82 -10.10
CA ALA A 52 4.15 -6.38 -10.30
C ALA A 52 5.49 -5.68 -10.01
N GLY A 53 6.09 -5.11 -11.05
CA GLY A 53 7.32 -4.32 -10.95
C GLY A 53 7.07 -2.83 -10.72
N ALA A 54 8.11 -2.04 -10.98
CA ALA A 54 8.04 -0.58 -10.92
C ALA A 54 7.29 0.03 -12.12
N GLU A 55 7.47 -0.55 -13.30
CA GLU A 55 6.96 -0.07 -14.58
C GLU A 55 5.61 -0.73 -14.92
N PRO A 56 4.65 0.00 -15.54
CA PRO A 56 4.70 1.41 -15.93
C PRO A 56 4.63 2.38 -14.74
N PHE A 57 5.29 3.53 -14.90
CA PHE A 57 5.16 4.64 -13.97
C PHE A 57 3.95 5.49 -14.32
N ASP A 58 3.28 6.01 -13.30
CA ASP A 58 2.12 6.89 -13.44
C ASP A 58 2.33 8.14 -12.58
N GLU A 59 1.73 9.27 -12.96
CA GLU A 59 1.84 10.52 -12.21
C GLU A 59 0.55 10.77 -11.43
N ILE A 60 0.70 11.00 -10.12
CA ILE A 60 -0.43 11.30 -9.25
C ILE A 60 -0.21 12.61 -8.49
N LEU A 61 -1.25 13.42 -8.43
CA LEU A 61 -1.29 14.61 -7.58
C LEU A 61 -1.46 14.21 -6.12
N ARG A 62 -0.44 14.48 -5.29
CA ARG A 62 -0.46 14.23 -3.85
C ARG A 62 -0.32 15.54 -3.09
N TYR A 63 -1.12 15.68 -2.03
CA TYR A 63 -1.06 16.86 -1.18
C TYR A 63 0.22 16.87 -0.34
N ASP A 64 1.03 17.91 -0.50
CA ASP A 64 2.13 18.21 0.39
C ASP A 64 1.67 19.13 1.53
N LYS A 65 2.02 18.77 2.77
CA LYS A 65 1.73 19.61 3.94
C LYS A 65 2.68 20.80 4.03
N LYS A 66 3.90 20.70 3.47
CA LYS A 66 4.91 21.76 3.49
C LYS A 66 4.49 22.93 2.59
N GLU A 67 4.22 22.61 1.32
CA GLU A 67 3.81 23.59 0.31
C GLU A 67 2.30 23.91 0.37
N LYS A 68 1.50 23.16 1.15
CA LYS A 68 0.03 23.22 1.19
C LYS A 68 -0.65 23.12 -0.18
N THR A 69 0.05 22.53 -1.15
CA THR A 69 -0.40 22.37 -2.54
C THR A 69 -0.35 20.89 -2.94
N LYS A 70 -1.03 20.57 -4.05
CA LYS A 70 -0.93 19.25 -4.67
C LYS A 70 0.26 19.25 -5.62
N ILE A 71 1.25 18.41 -5.34
CA ILE A 71 2.42 18.23 -6.21
C ILE A 71 2.26 16.95 -7.05
N PRO A 72 2.72 16.96 -8.31
CA PRO A 72 2.80 15.73 -9.11
C PRO A 72 3.91 14.85 -8.55
N ILE A 73 3.60 13.57 -8.32
CA ILE A 73 4.55 12.57 -7.84
C ILE A 73 4.42 11.34 -8.72
N THR A 74 5.55 10.85 -9.21
CA THR A 74 5.63 9.57 -9.91
C THR A 74 5.37 8.42 -8.95
N ARG A 75 4.40 7.56 -9.27
CA ARG A 75 4.08 6.32 -8.56
C ARG A 75 4.41 5.11 -9.46
N PRO A 76 5.00 4.05 -8.90
CA PRO A 76 5.19 2.78 -9.61
C PRO A 76 3.89 1.98 -9.71
N PHE A 77 3.79 1.13 -10.74
CA PHE A 77 2.64 0.28 -11.03
C PHE A 77 2.21 -0.59 -9.85
N CYS A 78 3.17 -1.23 -9.15
CA CYS A 78 2.86 -2.10 -8.02
C CYS A 78 2.10 -1.39 -6.89
N ILE A 79 2.30 -0.08 -6.71
CA ILE A 79 1.61 0.71 -5.69
C ILE A 79 0.20 1.07 -6.14
N GLN A 80 0.03 1.36 -7.44
CA GLN A 80 -1.30 1.55 -8.01
C GLN A 80 -2.14 0.28 -7.84
N GLU A 81 -1.60 -0.86 -8.20
CA GLU A 81 -2.30 -2.14 -8.18
C GLU A 81 -2.68 -2.56 -6.75
N TYR A 82 -1.76 -2.37 -5.80
CA TYR A 82 -2.06 -2.57 -4.39
C TYR A 82 -3.22 -1.70 -3.90
N ASN A 83 -3.20 -0.41 -4.24
CA ASN A 83 -4.27 0.50 -3.81
C ASN A 83 -5.63 0.16 -4.43
N LYS A 84 -5.67 -0.32 -5.68
CA LYS A 84 -6.91 -0.81 -6.31
C LYS A 84 -7.47 -2.04 -5.58
N CYS A 85 -6.62 -3.03 -5.34
CA CYS A 85 -7.03 -4.29 -4.72
C CYS A 85 -7.49 -4.08 -3.27
N CYS A 86 -6.72 -3.34 -2.47
CA CYS A 86 -7.07 -3.07 -1.07
C CYS A 86 -8.29 -2.15 -0.93
N GLY A 87 -8.51 -1.21 -1.85
CA GLY A 87 -9.68 -0.31 -1.81
C GLY A 87 -11.01 -1.05 -1.91
N GLY A 88 -11.05 -2.19 -2.62
CA GLY A 88 -12.24 -3.04 -2.68
C GLY A 88 -12.57 -3.71 -1.35
N VAL A 89 -11.54 -4.20 -0.64
CA VAL A 89 -11.69 -4.87 0.66
C VAL A 89 -12.17 -3.90 1.73
N ASP A 90 -11.60 -2.69 1.80
CA ASP A 90 -12.00 -1.69 2.78
C ASP A 90 -13.44 -1.20 2.56
N SER A 91 -13.87 -1.08 1.30
CA SER A 91 -15.25 -0.72 0.97
C SER A 91 -16.24 -1.79 1.45
N TRP A 92 -15.89 -3.07 1.25
CA TRP A 92 -16.69 -4.19 1.74
C TRP A 92 -16.75 -4.27 3.26
N ILE A 93 -15.63 -4.04 3.95
CA ILE A 93 -15.57 -4.04 5.41
C ILE A 93 -16.42 -2.90 5.98
N VAL A 94 -16.30 -1.69 5.43
CA VAL A 94 -17.10 -0.54 5.87
C VAL A 94 -18.58 -0.79 5.64
N LEU A 95 -18.97 -1.31 4.47
CA LEU A 95 -20.36 -1.64 4.16
C LEU A 95 -20.93 -2.67 5.14
N ASN A 96 -20.21 -3.76 5.39
CA ASN A 96 -20.63 -4.79 6.35
C ASN A 96 -20.73 -4.23 7.77
N LEU A 97 -19.77 -3.42 8.20
CA LEU A 97 -19.81 -2.80 9.51
C LEU A 97 -21.01 -1.85 9.64
N THR A 98 -21.30 -1.03 8.64
CA THR A 98 -22.48 -0.15 8.62
C THR A 98 -23.78 -0.95 8.71
N ILE A 99 -23.92 -2.02 7.92
CA ILE A 99 -25.09 -2.90 7.96
C ILE A 99 -25.23 -3.57 9.35
N LEU A 100 -24.15 -4.14 9.90
CA LEU A 100 -24.18 -4.78 11.22
C LEU A 100 -24.51 -3.79 12.35
N THR A 101 -24.02 -2.55 12.26
CA THR A 101 -24.37 -1.50 13.23
C THR A 101 -25.82 -1.02 13.09
N ALA A 102 -26.37 -0.99 11.86
CA ALA A 102 -27.77 -0.63 11.61
C ALA A 102 -28.74 -1.75 12.04
N LEU A 103 -28.32 -3.01 11.93
CA LEU A 103 -29.06 -4.19 12.37
C LEU A 103 -28.92 -4.47 13.88
N LYS A 104 -28.08 -3.72 14.62
CA LYS A 104 -28.01 -3.79 16.08
C LYS A 104 -29.27 -3.20 16.71
N THR A 105 -30.33 -4.01 16.73
CA THR A 105 -31.48 -3.83 17.61
C THR A 105 -31.05 -4.02 19.07
N LYS A 106 -31.69 -3.29 20.00
CA LYS A 106 -31.30 -3.09 21.41
C LYS A 106 -31.14 -4.32 22.31
N ASN A 107 -31.30 -5.54 21.81
CA ASN A 107 -31.33 -6.74 22.65
C ASN A 107 -30.13 -7.64 22.31
N GLY A 108 -29.18 -7.71 23.23
CA GLY A 108 -27.86 -8.34 23.09
C GLY A 108 -27.88 -9.86 23.07
N THR A 109 -28.59 -10.50 22.14
CA THR A 109 -28.63 -11.97 22.04
C THR A 109 -28.68 -12.51 20.60
N PHE A 110 -27.99 -11.85 19.66
CA PHE A 110 -27.82 -12.36 18.28
C PHE A 110 -26.40 -12.18 17.72
N GLU A 111 -25.36 -12.11 18.57
CA GLU A 111 -23.98 -11.85 18.11
C GLU A 111 -23.27 -13.03 17.39
N TYR A 112 -23.93 -14.18 17.17
CA TYR A 112 -23.29 -15.36 16.55
C TYR A 112 -23.84 -15.80 15.19
N PHE A 113 -24.89 -15.17 14.65
CA PHE A 113 -25.59 -15.75 13.49
C PHE A 113 -25.13 -15.25 12.11
N PHE A 114 -24.28 -14.22 12.03
CA PHE A 114 -23.91 -13.59 10.74
C PHE A 114 -22.40 -13.48 10.56
N ARG A 115 -21.70 -14.60 10.63
CA ARG A 115 -20.29 -14.70 10.23
C ARG A 115 -20.08 -15.93 9.34
N PHE A 116 -20.37 -15.77 8.06
CA PHE A 116 -19.89 -16.63 6.96
C PHE A 116 -19.26 -15.73 5.90
#